data_AF-A0A929M6V1-F1
#
_entry.id   AF-A0A929M6V1-F1
#
_cell.length_a   1.000
_cell.length_b   1.000
_cell.length_c   1.000
_cell.angle_alpha   90.00
_cell.angle_beta   90.00
_cell.angle_gamma   90.00
#
_symmetry.space_group_name_H-M   'P 1'
#
loop_
_entity.id
_entity.type
_entity.pdbx_description
1 polymer ?
#
loop_
_entity_poly.entity_id
_entity_poly.type
_entity_poly.pdbx_seq_one_letter_code
_entity_poly.pdbx_strand_id
1 'polypeptide(L)'
;MYSTLVDWYHMAAKYSQMNEAFKVGTLHAHDKSFKVISAEWVNEISGYAYIFKHIPTGARLMWFACDDNNRSFAIAFKTPPADDTGVFHILEHSVLCGSDAYPVKEPFVN
;
A
#
# COMPACT_ATOMS: atom_id res chain seq x y z
N MET A 1 36.20 -0.90 -12.23
CA MET A 1 35.70 -1.66 -13.39
C MET A 1 34.61 -2.57 -12.86
N TYR A 2 33.40 -2.05 -12.73
CA TYR A 2 32.29 -2.76 -12.09
C TYR A 2 31.76 -3.80 -13.07
N SER A 3 31.87 -5.05 -12.65
CA SER A 3 31.50 -6.26 -13.36
C SER A 3 30.06 -6.21 -13.87
N THR A 4 29.89 -6.34 -15.18
CA THR A 4 28.64 -6.59 -15.90
C THR A 4 28.16 -8.04 -15.67
N LEU A 5 27.99 -8.44 -14.42
CA LEU A 5 27.20 -9.63 -14.12
C LEU A 5 25.75 -9.18 -14.15
N VAL A 6 25.05 -9.55 -15.23
CA VAL A 6 23.59 -9.57 -15.24
C VAL A 6 23.19 -10.36 -14.00
N ASP A 7 22.50 -9.73 -13.06
CA ASP A 7 22.08 -10.38 -11.82
C ASP A 7 20.93 -11.35 -12.16
N TRP A 8 21.31 -12.57 -12.54
CA TRP A 8 20.39 -13.64 -12.94
C TRP A 8 19.37 -13.97 -11.85
N TYR A 9 19.64 -13.63 -10.59
CA TYR A 9 18.71 -13.82 -9.49
C TYR A 9 17.47 -12.92 -9.60
N HIS A 10 17.63 -11.69 -10.12
CA HIS A 10 16.53 -10.75 -10.29
C HIS A 10 15.62 -11.09 -11.47
N MET A 11 16.09 -11.82 -12.49
CA MET A 11 15.31 -12.10 -13.70
C MET A 11 14.28 -13.23 -13.53
N ALA A 12 14.37 -14.06 -12.49
CA ALA A 12 13.48 -15.19 -12.26
C ALA A 12 12.27 -14.87 -11.35
N ALA A 13 12.27 -13.70 -10.68
CA ALA A 13 11.18 -13.33 -9.79
C ALA A 13 9.90 -13.02 -10.57
N LYS A 14 8.74 -13.45 -10.06
CA LYS A 14 7.41 -13.21 -10.65
C LYS A 14 7.12 -11.73 -10.94
N TYR A 15 7.75 -10.83 -10.21
CA TYR A 15 7.60 -9.38 -10.32
C TYR A 15 8.87 -8.69 -10.80
N SER A 16 9.75 -9.41 -11.51
CA SER A 16 11.01 -8.87 -12.07
C SER A 16 10.82 -7.81 -13.15
N GLN A 17 9.59 -7.65 -13.66
CA GLN A 17 9.23 -6.69 -14.69
C GLN A 17 8.04 -5.86 -14.27
N MET A 18 8.02 -4.59 -14.69
CA MET A 18 6.86 -3.73 -14.53
C MET A 18 5.67 -4.37 -15.25
N ASN A 19 4.53 -4.43 -14.58
CA ASN A 19 3.31 -4.90 -15.20
C ASN A 19 2.71 -3.78 -16.05
N GLU A 20 2.62 -4.00 -17.36
CA GLU A 20 2.06 -3.05 -18.34
C GLU A 20 0.63 -2.61 -18.01
N ALA A 21 -0.16 -3.45 -17.34
CA ALA A 21 -1.50 -3.07 -16.88
C ALA A 21 -1.47 -1.90 -15.88
N PHE A 22 -0.37 -1.76 -15.14
CA PHE A 22 -0.15 -0.72 -14.13
C PHE A 22 0.84 0.34 -14.60
N LYS A 23 0.91 0.59 -15.91
CA LYS A 23 1.68 1.72 -16.45
C LYS A 23 1.19 3.04 -15.87
N VAL A 24 2.11 3.97 -15.61
CA VAL A 24 1.78 5.33 -15.14
C VAL A 24 0.76 5.99 -16.06
N GLY A 25 -0.29 6.55 -15.46
CA GLY A 25 -1.41 7.18 -16.16
C GLY A 25 -2.63 6.29 -16.38
N THR A 26 -2.51 4.97 -16.21
CA THR A 26 -3.65 4.05 -16.27
C THR A 26 -4.63 4.25 -15.12
N LEU A 27 -5.90 3.89 -15.35
CA LEU A 27 -7.00 3.99 -14.39
C LEU A 27 -7.52 2.61 -14.02
N HIS A 28 -7.78 2.41 -12.73
CA HIS A 28 -8.13 1.13 -12.10
C HIS A 28 -9.33 1.28 -11.15
N ALA A 29 -9.81 0.13 -10.65
CA ALA A 29 -11.12 -0.06 -10.01
C ALA A 29 -12.30 -0.03 -11.00
N HIS A 30 -13.44 -0.58 -10.59
CA HIS A 30 -14.65 -0.67 -11.43
C HIS A 30 -15.12 0.70 -11.93
N ASP A 31 -14.96 1.72 -11.10
CA ASP A 31 -15.36 3.11 -11.36
C ASP A 31 -14.22 3.99 -11.90
N LYS A 32 -13.05 3.40 -12.23
CA LYS A 32 -11.86 4.12 -12.73
C LYS A 32 -11.34 5.21 -11.78
N SER A 33 -11.59 5.06 -10.48
CA SER A 33 -11.26 6.06 -9.47
C SER A 33 -9.78 6.10 -9.06
N PHE A 34 -9.00 5.06 -9.35
CA PHE A 34 -7.57 5.01 -8.98
C PHE A 34 -6.67 5.21 -10.19
N LYS A 35 -5.83 6.25 -10.17
CA LYS A 35 -4.83 6.51 -11.20
C LYS A 35 -3.44 6.08 -10.75
N VAL A 36 -2.70 5.33 -11.57
CA VAL A 36 -1.27 5.07 -11.32
C VAL A 36 -0.49 6.36 -11.53
N ILE A 37 0.26 6.79 -10.52
CA ILE A 37 1.09 8.00 -10.56
C ILE A 37 2.60 7.71 -10.47
N SER A 38 3.00 6.55 -9.95
CA SER A 38 4.39 6.06 -10.01
C SER A 38 4.42 4.53 -10.05
N ALA A 39 5.45 3.98 -10.70
CA ALA A 39 5.79 2.56 -10.75
C ALA A 39 7.33 2.45 -10.78
N GLU A 40 7.93 1.92 -9.71
CA GLU A 40 9.38 1.94 -9.51
C GLU A 40 9.88 0.57 -9.04
N TRP A 41 11.01 0.11 -9.57
CA TRP A 41 11.69 -1.08 -9.07
C TRP A 41 12.34 -0.78 -7.72
N VAL A 42 12.19 -1.69 -6.77
CA VAL A 42 12.75 -1.60 -5.42
C VAL A 42 13.56 -2.85 -5.15
N ASN A 43 14.88 -2.68 -5.04
CA ASN A 43 15.84 -3.76 -4.90
C ASN A 43 15.60 -4.59 -3.64
N GLU A 44 15.30 -3.92 -2.52
CA GLU A 44 15.16 -4.50 -1.18
C GLU A 44 14.02 -5.51 -1.08
N ILE A 45 13.00 -5.38 -1.94
CA ILE A 45 11.87 -6.31 -2.02
C ILE A 45 11.89 -7.16 -3.30
N SER A 46 12.92 -7.01 -4.13
CA SER A 46 13.04 -7.68 -5.44
C SER A 46 11.74 -7.60 -6.26
N GLY A 47 11.17 -6.41 -6.33
CA GLY A 47 9.84 -6.20 -6.90
C GLY A 47 9.56 -4.72 -7.22
N TYR A 48 8.31 -4.43 -7.58
CA TYR A 48 7.89 -3.07 -7.94
C TYR A 48 7.01 -2.44 -6.86
N ALA A 49 7.26 -1.17 -6.57
CA ALA A 49 6.35 -0.33 -5.81
C ALA A 49 5.49 0.49 -6.78
N TYR A 50 4.17 0.35 -6.65
CA TYR A 50 3.19 1.14 -7.39
C TYR A 50 2.52 2.13 -6.46
N ILE A 51 2.43 3.40 -6.89
CA ILE A 51 1.68 4.43 -6.20
C ILE A 51 0.46 4.78 -7.04
N PHE A 52 -0.72 4.66 -6.42
CA PHE A 52 -2.00 5.07 -6.98
C PHE A 52 -2.53 6.29 -6.22
N LYS A 53 -3.26 7.14 -6.93
CA LYS A 53 -4.06 8.22 -6.35
C LYS A 53 -5.53 7.96 -6.62
N HIS A 54 -6.33 7.88 -5.56
CA HIS A 54 -7.78 7.93 -5.67
C HIS A 54 -8.19 9.34 -6.07
N ILE A 55 -8.74 9.52 -7.29
CA ILE A 55 -9.04 10.82 -7.88
C ILE A 55 -10.07 11.60 -7.04
N PRO A 56 -11.19 11.01 -6.58
CA PRO A 56 -12.22 11.75 -5.85
C PRO A 56 -11.74 12.29 -4.49
N THR A 57 -11.01 11.49 -3.72
CA THR A 57 -10.62 11.87 -2.33
C THR A 57 -9.18 12.36 -2.21
N GLY A 58 -8.35 12.13 -3.23
CA GLY A 58 -6.91 12.38 -3.16
C GLY A 58 -6.11 11.37 -2.34
N ALA A 59 -6.75 10.35 -1.76
CA ALA A 59 -6.06 9.30 -1.01
C ALA A 59 -5.00 8.59 -1.85
N ARG A 60 -3.90 8.17 -1.20
CA ARG A 60 -2.82 7.44 -1.85
C ARG A 60 -2.87 5.97 -1.42
N LEU A 61 -2.67 5.09 -2.38
CA LEU A 61 -2.48 3.66 -2.17
C LEU A 61 -1.07 3.31 -2.67
N MET A 62 -0.30 2.62 -1.84
CA MET A 62 0.98 2.04 -2.23
C MET A 62 0.85 0.52 -2.25
N TRP A 63 1.27 -0.10 -3.34
CA TRP A 63 1.30 -1.55 -3.46
C TRP A 63 2.71 -2.03 -3.78
N PHE A 64 3.22 -2.93 -2.94
CA PHE A 64 4.44 -3.68 -3.20
C PHE A 64 4.09 -4.98 -3.92
N ALA A 65 4.50 -5.07 -5.18
CA ALA A 65 4.39 -6.26 -6.00
C ALA A 65 5.70 -7.04 -5.90
N CYS A 66 5.78 -7.94 -4.92
CA CYS A 66 6.91 -8.83 -4.67
C CYS A 66 6.41 -10.27 -4.50
N ASP A 67 7.32 -11.24 -4.62
CA ASP A 67 7.00 -12.67 -4.55
C ASP A 67 6.95 -13.17 -3.10
N ASP A 68 6.06 -12.57 -2.30
CA ASP A 68 5.77 -12.99 -0.92
C ASP A 68 4.31 -13.45 -0.81
N ASN A 69 4.12 -14.62 -0.20
CA ASN A 69 2.79 -15.18 0.05
C ASN A 69 2.09 -14.53 1.25
N ASN A 70 2.84 -13.90 2.16
CA ASN A 70 2.28 -13.19 3.29
C ASN A 70 1.75 -11.82 2.84
N ARG A 71 0.43 -11.71 2.75
CA ARG A 71 -0.23 -10.47 2.35
C ARG A 71 -0.57 -9.66 3.59
N SER A 72 -0.02 -8.46 3.65
CA SER A 72 -0.35 -7.46 4.66
C SER A 72 -0.87 -6.19 4.01
N PHE A 73 -1.68 -5.44 4.74
CA PHE A 73 -2.11 -4.10 4.36
C PHE A 73 -2.05 -3.19 5.58
N ALA A 74 -1.87 -1.90 5.33
CA ALA A 74 -1.90 -0.87 6.34
C ALA A 74 -2.63 0.35 5.80
N ILE A 75 -3.28 1.09 6.70
CA ILE A 75 -3.93 2.37 6.42
C ILE A 75 -3.35 3.37 7.41
N ALA A 76 -2.92 4.53 6.92
CA ALA A 76 -2.31 5.56 7.74
C ALA A 76 -3.07 6.88 7.60
N PHE A 77 -3.29 7.53 8.75
CA PHE A 77 -3.85 8.88 8.84
C PHE A 77 -2.80 9.82 9.42
N LYS A 78 -2.79 11.08 8.96
CA LYS A 78 -1.89 12.10 9.50
C LYS A 78 -2.49 12.64 10.81
N THR A 79 -1.87 12.32 11.95
CA THR A 79 -2.37 12.62 13.30
C THR A 79 -1.36 13.40 14.16
N PRO A 80 -0.93 14.61 13.76
CA PRO A 80 -0.04 15.43 14.58
C PRO A 80 -0.77 15.87 15.86
N PRO A 81 -0.25 15.59 17.07
CA PRO A 81 -0.90 15.98 18.31
C PRO A 81 -0.93 17.51 18.44
N ALA A 82 -2.07 18.05 18.86
CA ALA A 82 -2.20 19.46 19.20
C ALA A 82 -1.90 19.72 20.70
N ASP A 83 -2.04 18.69 21.53
CA ASP A 83 -1.84 18.69 22.98
C ASP A 83 -1.51 17.28 23.50
N ASP A 84 -1.29 17.16 24.81
CA ASP A 84 -0.89 15.93 25.51
C ASP A 84 -2.07 15.07 25.99
N THR A 85 -3.28 15.29 25.47
CA THR A 85 -4.47 14.52 25.89
C THR A 85 -4.44 13.06 25.44
N GLY A 86 -3.59 12.73 24.46
CA GLY A 86 -3.53 11.39 23.88
C GLY A 86 -4.71 11.05 22.96
N VAL A 87 -5.48 12.03 22.50
CA VAL A 87 -6.73 11.80 21.74
C VAL A 87 -6.57 10.87 20.54
N PHE A 88 -5.46 10.94 19.80
CA PHE A 88 -5.24 10.06 18.64
C PHE A 88 -4.97 8.61 19.03
N HIS A 89 -4.32 8.38 20.17
CA HIS A 89 -4.14 7.04 20.73
C HIS A 89 -5.48 6.49 21.22
N ILE A 90 -6.29 7.30 21.89
CA ILE A 90 -7.65 6.91 22.30
C ILE A 90 -8.50 6.57 21.07
N LEU A 91 -8.41 7.36 19.99
CA LEU A 91 -9.13 7.11 18.75
C LEU A 91 -8.68 5.81 18.09
N GLU A 92 -7.38 5.52 18.03
CA GLU A 92 -6.84 4.25 17.50
C GLU A 92 -7.51 3.03 18.16
N HIS A 93 -7.62 3.03 19.49
CA HIS A 93 -8.34 1.97 20.20
C HIS A 93 -9.85 1.99 19.95
N SER A 94 -10.45 3.18 19.94
CA SER A 94 -11.92 3.32 19.85
C SER A 94 -12.47 2.86 18.50
N VAL A 95 -11.75 3.09 17.40
CA VAL A 95 -12.19 2.66 16.05
C VAL A 95 -12.16 1.14 15.86
N LEU A 96 -11.52 0.40 16.76
CA LEU A 96 -11.48 -1.05 16.78
C LEU A 96 -12.63 -1.67 17.59
N CYS A 97 -13.50 -0.86 18.19
CA CYS A 97 -14.59 -1.31 19.05
C CYS A 97 -15.94 -1.53 18.32
N GLY A 98 -15.96 -1.45 16.98
CA GLY A 98 -17.16 -1.65 16.17
C GLY A 98 -17.22 -0.70 14.96
N SER A 99 -18.12 -0.99 14.02
CA SER A 99 -18.43 -0.11 12.87
C SER A 99 -19.88 -0.31 12.44
N ASP A 100 -20.41 0.56 11.58
CA ASP A 100 -21.77 0.40 11.04
C ASP A 100 -21.98 -0.92 10.30
N ALA A 101 -20.95 -1.40 9.58
CA ALA A 101 -20.99 -2.68 8.87
C ALA A 101 -20.79 -3.88 9.80
N TYR A 102 -20.12 -3.70 10.93
CA TYR A 102 -19.84 -4.72 11.93
C TYR A 102 -20.14 -4.18 13.33
N PRO A 103 -21.43 -4.05 13.70
CA PRO A 103 -21.88 -3.40 14.94
C PRO A 103 -21.78 -4.36 16.13
N VAL A 104 -20.65 -5.04 16.25
CA VAL A 104 -20.33 -5.95 17.35
C VAL A 104 -19.36 -5.27 18.30
N LYS A 105 -19.42 -5.65 19.57
CA LYS A 105 -18.47 -5.19 20.57
C LYS A 105 -17.12 -5.89 20.33
N GLU A 106 -16.03 -5.12 20.34
CA GLU A 106 -14.64 -5.63 20.30
C GLU A 106 -14.31 -6.57 19.12
N PRO A 107 -14.57 -6.19 17.84
CA PRO A 107 -14.28 -7.05 16.68
C PRO A 107 -12.80 -7.43 16.50
N PHE A 108 -11.89 -6.71 17.14
CA PHE A 108 -10.43 -6.91 17.03
C PHE A 108 -9.75 -7.24 18.36
N VAL A 109 -10.50 -7.38 19.45
CA VAL A 109 -9.97 -7.67 20.79
C VAL A 109 -10.66 -8.93 21.30
N ASN A 110 -9.87 -9.94 21.68
CA ASN A 110 -10.37 -11.19 22.29
C ASN A 110 -10.32 -11.09 23.81
#